data_AF-A0A927N5L0-F1
#
_entry.id   AF-A0A927N5L0-F1
#
_cell.length_a   1.000
_cell.length_b   1.000
_cell.length_c   1.000
_cell.angle_alpha   90.00
_cell.angle_beta   90.00
_cell.angle_gamma   90.00
#
_symmetry.space_group_name_H-M   'P 1'
#
loop_
_entity.id
_entity.type
_entity.pdbx_description
1 polymer ?
#
loop_
_entity_poly.entity_id
_entity_poly.type
_entity_poly.pdbx_seq_one_letter_code
_entity_poly.pdbx_strand_id
1 'polypeptide(L)'
;MRTLAITQNITVDGSIEMLGEWFDPQGQGEVDSSDLLEELHRQDRDADGFLVGRRTFEDLRGYWPEQSEDSTGITDYLNSVQKYVVSTTMTDPRWQNTTILSGDPVDEVRALKAKPGADIVITGSITLCHTLIQAGLVDEYRLFVYPVVQGRGRRLFPEGFEVPALRLLDAKIFRSGITFSRYAPA
;
A
#
# COMPACT_ATOMS: atom_id res chain seq x y z
N MET A 1 -9.49 6.15 -16.97
CA MET A 1 -8.95 4.91 -16.38
C MET A 1 -8.51 5.26 -14.97
N ARG A 2 -8.81 4.43 -13.98
CA ARG A 2 -8.39 4.65 -12.59
C ARG A 2 -6.88 4.47 -12.45
N THR A 3 -6.25 5.27 -11.60
CA THR A 3 -4.84 5.09 -11.20
C THR A 3 -4.72 3.84 -10.34
N LEU A 4 -3.73 3.00 -10.64
CA LEU A 4 -3.26 1.97 -9.73
C LEU A 4 -1.97 2.44 -9.08
N ALA A 5 -2.03 2.74 -7.78
CA ALA A 5 -0.91 3.20 -6.99
C ALA A 5 -0.42 2.11 -6.04
N ILE A 6 0.88 1.81 -6.06
CA ILE A 6 1.52 1.08 -4.98
C ILE A 6 1.89 2.06 -3.88
N THR A 7 1.29 1.93 -2.70
CA THR A 7 1.69 2.67 -1.50
C THR A 7 2.47 1.72 -0.58
N GLN A 8 3.68 2.12 -0.18
CA GLN A 8 4.58 1.29 0.64
C GLN A 8 5.30 2.10 1.70
N ASN A 9 5.41 1.50 2.87
CA ASN A 9 6.40 1.88 3.88
C ASN A 9 7.69 1.14 3.55
N ILE A 10 8.81 1.86 3.48
CA ILE A 10 10.09 1.33 3.02
C ILE A 10 11.24 1.90 3.85
N THR A 11 12.26 1.11 4.15
CA THR A 11 13.48 1.59 4.81
C THR A 11 14.40 2.32 3.83
N VAL A 12 15.40 3.07 4.32
CA VAL A 12 16.38 3.76 3.46
C VAL A 12 17.12 2.79 2.55
N ASP A 13 17.39 1.56 3.02
CA ASP A 13 18.01 0.50 2.22
C ASP A 13 17.01 -0.28 1.33
N GLY A 14 15.75 0.16 1.27
CA GLY A 14 14.76 -0.35 0.33
C GLY A 14 13.91 -1.54 0.81
N SER A 15 13.90 -1.85 2.10
CA SER A 15 13.14 -2.99 2.65
C SER A 15 11.70 -2.59 2.92
N ILE A 16 10.76 -3.42 2.48
CA ILE A 16 9.32 -3.23 2.75
C ILE A 16 8.76 -4.26 3.74
N GLU A 17 9.63 -5.18 4.19
CA GLU A 17 9.23 -6.20 5.14
C GLU A 17 9.56 -5.76 6.55
N MET A 18 8.57 -5.81 7.43
CA MET A 18 8.75 -5.46 8.84
C MET A 18 9.42 -6.63 9.59
N LEU A 19 10.75 -6.62 9.67
CA LEU A 19 11.53 -7.62 10.42
C LEU A 19 12.09 -7.09 11.75
N GLY A 20 11.76 -5.83 12.07
CA GLY A 20 12.08 -5.13 13.31
C GLY A 20 11.09 -3.99 13.55
N GLU A 21 11.27 -3.25 14.63
CA GLU A 21 10.33 -2.20 15.08
C GLU A 21 10.68 -0.84 14.45
N TRP A 22 10.58 -0.71 13.13
CA TRP A 22 10.97 0.51 12.43
C TRP A 22 9.81 1.40 11.99
N PHE A 23 8.56 0.99 12.22
CA PHE A 23 7.38 1.83 12.00
C PHE A 23 7.23 2.96 13.03
N ASP A 24 7.95 2.88 14.15
CA ASP A 24 8.19 3.99 15.07
C ASP A 24 9.71 4.24 15.16
N PRO A 25 10.32 4.88 14.15
CA PRO A 25 11.77 5.01 14.05
C PRO A 25 12.39 5.88 15.15
N GLN A 26 11.57 6.64 15.90
CA GLN A 26 12.00 7.51 16.99
C GLN A 26 11.62 6.95 18.37
N GLY A 27 10.84 5.86 18.41
CA GLY A 27 10.68 4.95 19.55
C GLY A 27 10.07 5.54 20.81
N GLN A 28 9.39 6.69 20.74
CA GLN A 28 8.95 7.39 21.96
C GLN A 28 7.55 8.01 21.87
N GLY A 29 6.84 7.95 20.75
CA GLY A 29 5.55 8.67 20.61
C GLY A 29 5.66 10.18 20.88
N GLU A 30 6.88 10.71 21.02
CA GLU A 30 7.18 12.10 21.35
C GLU A 30 7.21 12.98 20.10
N VAL A 31 7.36 12.36 18.92
CA VAL A 31 7.38 13.10 17.66
C VAL A 31 5.97 13.25 17.14
N ASP A 32 5.54 14.52 17.07
CA ASP A 32 4.32 14.92 16.41
C ASP A 32 4.26 14.35 14.98
N SER A 33 3.35 13.39 14.79
CA SER A 33 3.10 12.70 13.51
C SER A 33 1.80 13.16 12.85
N SER A 34 1.25 14.31 13.28
CA SER A 34 0.00 14.86 12.73
C SER A 34 0.09 15.18 11.24
N ASP A 35 1.26 15.63 10.76
CA ASP A 35 1.52 15.92 9.35
C ASP A 35 1.56 14.65 8.49
N LEU A 36 2.10 13.56 9.03
CA LEU A 36 2.07 12.23 8.41
C LEU A 36 0.63 11.69 8.35
N LEU A 37 -0.11 11.76 9.46
CA LEU A 37 -1.51 11.32 9.52
C LEU A 37 -2.39 12.11 8.55
N GLU A 38 -2.20 13.43 8.47
CA GLU A 38 -2.93 14.27 7.51
C GLU A 38 -2.68 13.83 6.06
N GLU A 39 -1.43 13.46 5.73
CA GLU A 39 -1.10 12.95 4.40
C GLU A 39 -1.70 11.56 4.15
N LEU A 40 -1.70 10.65 5.13
CA LEU A 40 -2.35 9.35 5.01
C LEU A 40 -3.86 9.52 4.76
N HIS A 41 -4.53 10.35 5.56
CA HIS A 41 -5.96 10.63 5.36
C HIS A 41 -6.26 11.31 4.04
N ARG A 42 -5.35 12.14 3.53
CA ARG A 42 -5.48 12.71 2.19
C ARG A 42 -5.46 11.62 1.12
N GLN A 43 -4.53 10.67 1.22
CA GLN A 43 -4.48 9.53 0.28
C GLN A 43 -5.71 8.63 0.40
N ASP A 44 -6.20 8.39 1.62
CA ASP A 44 -7.43 7.62 1.86
C ASP A 44 -8.67 8.27 1.23
N ARG A 45 -8.74 9.61 1.22
CA ARG A 45 -9.83 10.34 0.55
C ARG A 45 -9.75 10.31 -0.98
N ASP A 46 -8.54 10.21 -1.52
CA ASP A 46 -8.29 10.19 -2.96
C ASP A 46 -8.44 8.78 -3.58
N ALA A 47 -8.64 7.75 -2.74
CA ALA A 47 -8.80 6.36 -3.15
C ALA A 47 -10.16 5.80 -2.73
N ASP A 48 -10.81 5.07 -3.62
CA ASP A 48 -12.05 4.34 -3.32
C ASP A 48 -11.89 2.82 -3.49
N GLY A 49 -10.67 2.35 -3.82
CA GLY A 49 -10.35 0.93 -3.95
C GLY A 49 -9.07 0.54 -3.21
N PHE A 50 -9.16 -0.52 -2.42
CA PHE A 50 -8.02 -1.14 -1.73
C PHE A 50 -7.78 -2.55 -2.28
N LEU A 51 -6.77 -2.70 -3.13
CA LEU A 51 -6.41 -3.96 -3.78
C LEU A 51 -5.37 -4.70 -2.94
N VAL A 52 -5.63 -5.98 -2.71
CA VAL A 52 -4.77 -6.77 -1.83
C VAL A 52 -4.74 -8.26 -2.20
N GLY A 53 -3.59 -8.91 -2.01
CA GLY A 53 -3.46 -10.37 -2.12
C GLY A 53 -3.95 -11.09 -0.86
N ARG A 54 -4.43 -12.33 -1.00
CA ARG A 54 -5.04 -13.13 0.09
C ARG A 54 -4.33 -13.02 1.46
N ARG A 55 -3.02 -13.26 1.51
CA ARG A 55 -2.25 -13.30 2.78
C ARG A 55 -2.33 -11.97 3.53
N THR A 56 -2.00 -10.86 2.85
CA THR A 56 -2.10 -9.53 3.45
C THR A 56 -3.54 -9.20 3.84
N PHE A 57 -4.55 -9.62 3.07
CA PHE A 57 -5.95 -9.43 3.47
C PHE A 57 -6.28 -10.19 4.76
N GLU A 58 -5.82 -11.44 4.90
CA GLU A 58 -6.04 -12.24 6.11
C GLU A 58 -5.36 -11.63 7.33
N ASP A 59 -4.13 -11.12 7.20
CA ASP A 59 -3.42 -10.42 8.27
C ASP A 59 -4.18 -9.16 8.70
N LEU A 60 -4.59 -8.33 7.74
CA LEU A 60 -5.35 -7.11 8.02
C LEU A 60 -6.71 -7.42 8.68
N ARG A 61 -7.44 -8.41 8.14
CA ARG A 61 -8.73 -8.84 8.68
C ARG A 61 -8.61 -9.43 10.08
N GLY A 62 -7.48 -10.05 10.41
CA GLY A 62 -7.24 -10.62 11.73
C GLY A 62 -6.96 -9.57 12.82
N TYR A 63 -6.69 -8.32 12.44
CA TYR A 63 -6.29 -7.28 13.38
C TYR A 63 -7.25 -6.07 13.39
N TRP A 64 -7.48 -5.45 12.22
CA TRP A 64 -8.15 -4.15 12.10
C TRP A 64 -9.63 -4.13 12.52
N PRO A 65 -10.46 -5.15 12.24
CA PRO A 65 -11.86 -5.13 12.65
C PRO A 65 -12.08 -5.04 14.16
N GLU A 66 -11.09 -5.41 14.97
CA GLU A 66 -11.18 -5.44 16.44
C GLU A 66 -10.60 -4.18 17.11
N GLN A 67 -10.02 -3.25 16.35
CA GLN A 67 -9.36 -2.06 16.89
C GLN A 67 -10.34 -0.91 17.16
N SER A 68 -11.05 -0.96 18.30
CA SER A 68 -12.06 0.05 18.67
C SER A 68 -11.49 1.38 19.19
N GLU A 69 -10.21 1.44 19.55
CA GLU A 69 -9.55 2.62 20.14
C GLU A 69 -8.48 3.22 19.21
N ASP A 70 -8.66 3.04 17.89
CA ASP A 70 -7.72 3.59 16.90
C ASP A 70 -7.91 5.10 16.69
N SER A 71 -7.03 5.89 17.30
CA SER A 71 -6.99 7.35 17.12
C SER A 71 -6.41 7.80 15.77
N THR A 72 -5.82 6.88 14.99
CA THR A 72 -5.22 7.19 13.69
C THR A 72 -6.24 7.23 12.55
N GLY A 73 -7.44 6.68 12.76
CA GLY A 73 -8.51 6.61 11.74
C GLY A 73 -8.28 5.55 10.65
N ILE A 74 -7.22 4.73 10.77
CA ILE A 74 -6.93 3.66 9.81
C ILE A 74 -8.00 2.56 9.90
N THR A 75 -8.48 2.24 11.10
CA THR A 75 -9.57 1.29 11.30
C THR A 75 -10.82 1.71 10.54
N ASP A 76 -11.21 2.98 10.65
CA ASP A 76 -12.41 3.53 10.00
C ASP A 76 -12.28 3.51 8.47
N TYR A 77 -11.12 3.92 7.96
CA TYR A 77 -10.82 3.81 6.53
C TYR A 77 -10.90 2.36 6.04
N LEU A 78 -10.18 1.44 6.68
CA LEU A 78 -10.17 0.04 6.27
C LEU A 78 -11.55 -0.60 6.41
N ASN A 79 -12.37 -0.22 7.39
CA ASN A 79 -13.73 -0.75 7.51
C ASN A 79 -14.71 -0.20 6.47
N SER A 80 -14.42 0.96 5.87
CA SER A 80 -15.29 1.61 4.88
C SER A 80 -14.87 1.37 3.43
N VAL A 81 -13.57 1.34 3.13
CA VAL A 81 -13.07 1.24 1.74
C VAL A 81 -13.47 -0.06 1.05
N GLN A 82 -13.74 0.01 -0.26
CA GLN A 82 -14.00 -1.16 -1.08
C GLN A 82 -12.70 -1.94 -1.29
N LYS A 83 -12.65 -3.15 -0.73
CA LYS A 83 -11.54 -4.08 -0.83
C LYS A 83 -11.71 -4.98 -2.03
N TYR A 84 -10.62 -5.22 -2.74
CA TYR A 84 -10.52 -6.17 -3.83
C TYR A 84 -9.44 -7.20 -3.46
N VAL A 85 -9.84 -8.45 -3.24
CA VAL A 85 -8.94 -9.50 -2.79
C VAL A 85 -8.62 -10.43 -3.94
N VAL A 86 -7.39 -10.41 -4.42
CA VAL A 86 -6.91 -11.35 -5.44
C VAL A 86 -6.64 -12.70 -4.78
N SER A 87 -7.47 -13.69 -5.11
CA SER A 87 -7.40 -15.03 -4.55
C SER A 87 -8.20 -16.05 -5.35
N THR A 88 -7.59 -17.18 -5.67
CA THR A 88 -8.27 -18.34 -6.30
C THR A 88 -8.87 -19.31 -5.28
N THR A 89 -8.63 -19.09 -3.98
CA THR A 89 -8.95 -20.07 -2.92
C THR A 89 -9.83 -19.51 -1.81
N MET A 90 -9.97 -18.19 -1.73
CA MET A 90 -10.85 -17.55 -0.77
C MET A 90 -12.28 -17.61 -1.32
N THR A 91 -13.21 -18.04 -0.49
CA THR A 91 -14.63 -18.14 -0.84
C THR A 91 -15.52 -17.24 0.01
N ASP A 92 -15.11 -16.97 1.25
CA ASP A 92 -15.81 -16.08 2.18
C ASP A 92 -14.81 -15.10 2.83
N PRO A 93 -14.90 -13.79 2.53
CA PRO A 93 -13.96 -12.82 3.05
C PRO A 93 -14.19 -12.48 4.52
N ARG A 94 -15.41 -12.65 5.08
CA ARG A 94 -15.77 -12.27 6.47
C ARG A 94 -15.26 -10.89 6.92
N TRP A 95 -15.21 -9.93 6.00
CA TRP A 95 -14.94 -8.52 6.26
C TRP A 95 -15.74 -7.69 5.26
N GLN A 96 -16.49 -6.70 5.75
CA GLN A 96 -17.39 -5.90 4.92
C GLN A 96 -16.67 -5.17 3.78
N ASN A 97 -17.45 -4.82 2.75
CA ASN A 97 -17.00 -4.12 1.55
C ASN A 97 -15.86 -4.87 0.84
N THR A 98 -15.99 -6.19 0.70
CA THR A 98 -14.96 -7.03 0.06
C THR A 98 -15.50 -7.71 -1.19
N THR A 99 -14.76 -7.59 -2.30
CA THR A 99 -14.96 -8.36 -3.53
C THR A 99 -13.75 -9.26 -3.75
N ILE A 100 -13.98 -10.55 -4.01
CA ILE A 100 -12.92 -11.49 -4.36
C ILE A 100 -12.74 -11.46 -5.88
N LEU A 101 -11.49 -11.30 -6.33
CA LEU A 101 -11.06 -11.39 -7.72
C LEU A 101 -10.37 -12.74 -7.90
N SER A 102 -11.05 -13.68 -8.56
CA SER A 102 -10.63 -15.09 -8.65
C SER A 102 -10.04 -15.49 -10.00
N GLY A 103 -10.09 -14.61 -11.00
CA GLY A 103 -9.45 -14.80 -12.29
C GLY A 103 -7.94 -14.55 -12.30
N ASP A 104 -7.40 -14.36 -13.49
CA ASP A 104 -6.01 -13.96 -13.66
C ASP A 104 -5.77 -12.56 -13.03
N PRO A 105 -4.77 -12.39 -12.16
CA PRO A 105 -4.54 -11.13 -11.47
C PRO A 105 -4.35 -9.91 -12.39
N VAL A 106 -3.69 -10.08 -13.54
CA VAL A 106 -3.40 -8.98 -14.47
C VAL A 106 -4.69 -8.57 -15.17
N ASP A 107 -5.49 -9.53 -15.62
CA ASP A 107 -6.75 -9.25 -16.32
C ASP A 107 -7.82 -8.67 -15.38
N GLU A 108 -7.94 -9.21 -14.17
CA GLU A 108 -8.86 -8.70 -13.14
C GLU A 108 -8.55 -7.25 -12.77
N VAL A 109 -7.26 -6.93 -12.57
CA VAL A 109 -6.83 -5.56 -12.24
C VAL A 109 -6.99 -4.63 -13.45
N ARG A 110 -6.71 -5.09 -14.67
CA ARG A 110 -6.95 -4.30 -15.88
C ARG A 110 -8.43 -3.96 -16.05
N ALA A 111 -9.32 -4.93 -15.83
CA ALA A 111 -10.76 -4.74 -15.87
C ALA A 111 -11.23 -3.79 -14.75
N LEU A 112 -10.64 -3.90 -13.55
CA LEU A 112 -10.93 -2.99 -12.44
C LEU A 112 -10.53 -1.54 -12.76
N LYS A 113 -9.32 -1.32 -13.31
CA LYS A 113 -8.84 0.01 -13.73
C LYS A 113 -9.73 0.66 -14.80
N ALA A 114 -10.39 -0.14 -15.64
CA ALA A 114 -11.26 0.36 -16.71
C ALA A 114 -12.61 0.89 -16.22
N LYS A 115 -13.05 0.51 -15.01
CA LYS A 115 -14.29 1.00 -14.40
C LYS A 115 -14.14 2.48 -13.96
N PRO A 116 -15.23 3.25 -13.86
CA PRO A 116 -15.18 4.56 -13.22
C PRO A 116 -14.86 4.42 -11.72
N GLY A 117 -14.26 5.46 -11.14
CA GLY A 117 -13.88 5.51 -9.73
C GLY A 117 -12.65 6.38 -9.50
N ALA A 118 -12.26 6.50 -8.24
CA ALA A 118 -11.03 7.17 -7.81
C ALA A 118 -9.84 6.20 -7.88
N ASP A 119 -8.76 6.49 -7.16
CA ASP A 119 -7.55 5.66 -7.19
C ASP A 119 -7.81 4.26 -6.61
N ILE A 120 -7.02 3.29 -7.08
CA ILE A 120 -6.88 1.96 -6.48
C ILE A 120 -5.51 1.91 -5.83
N VAL A 121 -5.48 1.73 -4.51
CA VAL A 121 -4.24 1.56 -3.75
C VAL A 121 -3.96 0.09 -3.51
N ILE A 122 -2.71 -0.32 -3.68
CA ILE A 122 -2.21 -1.65 -3.32
C ILE A 122 -1.01 -1.51 -2.38
N THR A 123 -1.09 -2.20 -1.23
CA THR A 123 0.02 -2.29 -0.26
C THR A 123 0.63 -3.69 -0.17
N GLY A 124 0.01 -4.70 -0.77
CA GLY A 124 0.50 -6.08 -0.72
C GLY A 124 -0.58 -7.08 -1.08
N SER A 125 -0.34 -8.39 -1.13
CA SER A 125 0.93 -9.07 -0.91
C SER A 125 2.01 -8.61 -1.90
N ILE A 126 3.26 -8.62 -1.48
CA ILE A 126 4.38 -8.26 -2.37
C ILE A 126 4.42 -9.07 -3.67
N THR A 127 4.01 -10.33 -3.63
CA THR A 127 3.91 -11.17 -4.84
C THR A 127 2.93 -10.59 -5.85
N LEU A 128 1.80 -10.04 -5.39
CA LEU A 128 0.84 -9.36 -6.25
C LEU A 128 1.43 -8.03 -6.78
N CYS A 129 2.10 -7.25 -5.92
CA CYS A 129 2.79 -6.04 -6.36
C CYS A 129 3.80 -6.35 -7.47
N HIS A 130 4.64 -7.39 -7.29
CA HIS A 130 5.61 -7.85 -8.29
C HIS A 130 4.95 -8.23 -9.61
N THR A 131 3.86 -9.02 -9.57
CA THR A 131 3.09 -9.38 -10.77
C THR A 131 2.60 -8.14 -11.53
N LEU A 132 2.04 -7.16 -10.82
CA LEU A 132 1.46 -5.96 -11.43
C LEU A 132 2.52 -4.98 -11.94
N ILE A 133 3.68 -4.89 -11.26
CA ILE A 133 4.86 -4.15 -11.72
C ILE A 133 5.37 -4.76 -13.03
N GLN A 134 5.59 -6.07 -13.07
CA GLN A 134 6.08 -6.78 -14.27
C GLN A 134 5.10 -6.68 -15.44
N ALA A 135 3.80 -6.61 -15.16
CA ALA A 135 2.76 -6.41 -16.16
C ALA A 135 2.61 -4.95 -16.63
N GLY A 136 3.38 -4.00 -16.08
CA GLY A 136 3.31 -2.58 -16.44
C GLY A 136 1.97 -1.92 -16.08
N LEU A 137 1.28 -2.43 -15.05
CA LEU A 137 -0.05 -1.93 -14.67
C LEU A 137 -0.01 -0.82 -13.61
N VAL A 138 1.14 -0.61 -12.96
CA VAL A 138 1.30 0.37 -11.89
C VAL A 138 1.53 1.75 -12.49
N ASP A 139 0.65 2.70 -12.17
CA ASP A 139 0.77 4.07 -12.66
C ASP A 139 1.58 4.95 -11.69
N GLU A 140 1.52 4.65 -10.39
CA GLU A 140 2.23 5.41 -9.36
C GLU A 140 2.90 4.54 -8.29
N TYR A 141 4.06 5.00 -7.82
CA TYR A 141 4.75 4.50 -6.64
C TYR A 141 4.76 5.59 -5.56
N ARG A 142 4.10 5.32 -4.44
CA ARG A 142 3.92 6.20 -3.28
C ARG A 142 4.73 5.64 -2.11
N LEU A 143 5.91 6.19 -1.88
CA LEU A 143 6.91 5.62 -0.98
C LEU A 143 7.05 6.49 0.27
N PHE A 144 6.72 5.92 1.43
CA PHE A 144 7.02 6.47 2.74
C PHE A 144 8.34 5.85 3.21
N VAL A 145 9.42 6.60 3.08
CA VAL A 145 10.78 6.15 3.43
C VAL A 145 11.05 6.46 4.90
N TYR A 146 11.21 5.41 5.69
CA TYR A 146 11.56 5.45 7.10
C TYR A 146 13.09 5.59 7.26
N PRO A 147 13.58 6.44 8.18
CA PRO A 147 15.01 6.74 8.36
C PRO A 147 15.76 5.61 9.11
N VAL A 148 15.59 4.38 8.66
CA VAL A 148 16.17 3.16 9.25
C VAL A 148 16.85 2.36 8.14
N VAL A 149 17.90 1.61 8.48
CA VAL A 149 18.52 0.59 7.63
C VAL A 149 18.23 -0.78 8.24
N GLN A 150 17.47 -1.62 7.54
CA GLN A 150 17.18 -2.99 8.02
C GLN A 150 18.25 -3.99 7.56
N GLY A 151 18.89 -3.74 6.42
CA GLY A 151 19.96 -4.57 5.86
C GLY A 151 19.50 -5.91 5.28
N ARG A 152 18.22 -6.25 5.44
CA ARG A 152 17.58 -7.48 4.93
C ARG A 152 16.09 -7.28 4.68
N GLY A 153 15.44 -8.31 4.15
CA GLY A 153 14.00 -8.35 3.91
C GLY A 153 13.63 -8.13 2.46
N ARG A 154 12.35 -8.36 2.16
CA ARG A 154 11.83 -8.25 0.79
C ARG A 154 11.89 -6.80 0.28
N ARG A 155 12.14 -6.66 -1.02
CA ARG A 155 12.19 -5.39 -1.75
C ARG A 155 10.91 -5.19 -2.56
N LEU A 156 10.55 -3.93 -2.82
CA LEU A 156 9.37 -3.59 -3.62
C LEU A 156 9.49 -4.08 -5.06
N PHE A 157 10.63 -3.85 -5.70
CA PHE A 157 10.85 -4.29 -7.08
C PHE A 157 11.40 -5.73 -7.10
N PRO A 158 10.98 -6.57 -8.07
CA PRO A 158 11.59 -7.88 -8.27
C PRO A 158 13.08 -7.76 -8.55
N GLU A 159 13.85 -8.77 -8.15
CA GLU A 159 15.27 -8.83 -8.48
C GLU A 159 15.49 -8.80 -9.99
N GLY A 160 16.42 -7.97 -10.46
CA GLY A 160 16.71 -7.79 -11.89
C GLY A 160 15.64 -7.01 -12.67
N PHE A 161 14.59 -6.48 -12.02
CA PHE A 161 13.64 -5.60 -12.68
C PHE A 161 14.16 -4.16 -12.73
N GLU A 162 14.20 -3.59 -13.93
CA GLU A 162 14.67 -2.23 -14.15
C GLU A 162 13.53 -1.31 -14.58
N VAL A 163 13.47 -0.13 -13.95
CA VAL A 163 12.67 1.01 -14.43
C VAL A 163 13.67 2.09 -14.83
N PRO A 164 13.88 2.34 -16.14
CA PRO A 164 14.99 3.18 -16.60
C PRO A 164 14.88 4.63 -16.13
N ALA A 165 13.65 5.12 -15.93
CA ALA A 165 13.39 6.43 -15.36
C ALA A 165 12.03 6.46 -14.65
N LEU A 166 11.99 7.18 -13.54
CA LEU A 166 10.78 7.56 -12.83
C LEU A 166 10.68 9.09 -12.83
N ARG A 167 9.48 9.61 -13.03
CA ARG A 167 9.18 11.03 -12.92
C ARG A 167 8.62 11.33 -11.53
N LEU A 168 9.28 12.23 -10.80
CA LEU A 168 8.77 12.73 -9.51
C LEU A 168 7.48 13.53 -9.74
N LEU A 169 6.42 13.17 -9.03
CA LEU A 169 5.11 13.82 -9.04
C LEU A 169 4.87 14.67 -7.80
N ASP A 170 5.38 14.23 -6.64
CA ASP A 170 5.24 14.93 -5.36
C ASP A 170 6.31 14.44 -4.37
N ALA A 171 6.70 15.26 -3.40
CA ALA A 171 7.61 14.89 -2.32
C ALA A 171 7.32 15.70 -1.05
N LYS A 172 7.41 15.04 0.11
CA LYS A 172 7.21 15.68 1.42
C LYS A 172 8.21 15.14 2.44
N ILE A 173 8.52 15.97 3.44
CA ILE A 173 9.33 15.60 4.61
C ILE A 173 8.45 15.81 5.82
N PHE A 174 8.32 14.80 6.67
CA PHE A 174 7.52 14.87 7.90
C PHE A 174 8.41 15.15 9.11
N ARG A 175 7.80 15.66 10.18
CA ARG A 175 8.49 15.92 11.47
C ARG A 175 9.12 14.67 12.08
N SER A 176 8.57 13.48 11.80
CA SER A 176 9.11 12.17 12.19
C SER A 176 10.44 11.82 11.50
N GLY A 177 10.86 12.57 10.48
CA GLY A 177 12.01 12.26 9.64
C GLY A 177 11.68 11.26 8.52
N ILE A 178 10.44 10.78 8.45
CA ILE A 178 9.95 10.03 7.28
C ILE A 178 9.90 10.98 6.08
N THR A 179 10.28 10.49 4.91
CA THR A 179 10.09 11.23 3.65
C THR A 179 9.09 10.52 2.78
N PHE A 180 8.16 11.26 2.20
CA PHE A 180 7.26 10.76 1.19
C PHE A 180 7.75 11.15 -0.20
N SER A 181 7.64 10.24 -1.16
CA SER A 181 7.84 10.55 -2.57
C SER A 181 6.82 9.80 -3.42
N ARG A 182 6.24 10.51 -4.39
CA ARG A 182 5.31 9.97 -5.37
C ARG A 182 5.95 10.01 -6.75
N TYR A 183 6.03 8.87 -7.40
CA TYR A 183 6.62 8.72 -8.73
C TYR A 183 5.65 8.09 -9.71
N ALA A 184 5.81 8.37 -11.00
CA ALA A 184 5.23 7.58 -12.08
C ALA A 184 6.34 7.07 -13.02
N PRO A 185 6.13 5.94 -13.72
CA PRO A 185 6.95 5.59 -14.89
C PRO A 185 7.04 6.77 -15.87
N ALA A 186 8.24 7.01 -16.41
CA ALA A 186 8.52 8.10 -17.34
C ALA A 186 7.93 7.86 -18.74
#